data_AF-A0A392QSG9-F1
#
_entry.id   AF-A0A392QSG9-F1
#
_cell.length_a   1.000
_cell.length_b   1.000
_cell.length_c   1.000
_cell.angle_alpha   90.00
_cell.angle_beta   90.00
_cell.angle_gamma   90.00
#
_symmetry.space_group_name_H-M   'P 1'
#
loop_
_entity.id
_entity.type
_entity.pdbx_description
1 polymer ?
#
loop_
_entity_poly.entity_id
_entity_poly.type
_entity_poly.pdbx_seq_one_letter_code
_entity_poly.pdbx_strand_id
1 'polypeptide(L)'
;MTEESSTKRDTMGNYFKITDREEVTQGFQPANPATMNIKSVVMNELKGDQFRGDNSQDHWEHLRIFNEACALQERPEHITDDQKKLFLFAYSLTKHAKDWLYCLPTKTIQ
;
A
#
# COMPACT_ATOMS: atom_id res chain seq x y z
N MET A 1 -15.68 -34.73 -18.71
CA MET A 1 -15.31 -34.41 -17.31
C MET A 1 -14.76 -33.00 -17.33
N THR A 2 -15.53 -32.06 -16.81
CA THR A 2 -15.17 -30.65 -16.66
C THR A 2 -14.09 -30.53 -15.60
N GLU A 3 -12.86 -30.22 -16.01
CA GLU A 3 -11.81 -29.81 -15.08
C GLU A 3 -12.16 -28.38 -14.63
N GLU A 4 -12.68 -28.27 -13.41
CA GLU A 4 -12.75 -27.00 -12.69
C GLU A 4 -11.35 -26.40 -12.66
N SER A 5 -11.13 -25.33 -13.43
CA SER A 5 -10.01 -24.45 -13.18
C SER A 5 -10.26 -23.84 -11.80
N SER A 6 -9.63 -24.41 -10.77
CA SER A 6 -9.51 -23.75 -9.49
C SER A 6 -8.82 -22.43 -9.78
N THR A 7 -9.60 -21.35 -9.83
CA THR A 7 -9.11 -19.99 -10.00
C THR A 7 -8.29 -19.69 -8.75
N LYS A 8 -7.00 -20.00 -8.82
CA LYS A 8 -6.01 -19.59 -7.85
C LYS A 8 -6.18 -18.08 -7.75
N ARG A 9 -6.76 -17.61 -6.64
CA ARG A 9 -7.02 -16.18 -6.44
C ARG A 9 -5.73 -15.44 -6.73
N ASP A 10 -5.78 -14.49 -7.65
CA ASP A 10 -4.65 -13.61 -7.91
C ASP A 10 -4.45 -12.74 -6.66
N THR A 11 -3.50 -13.17 -5.81
CA THR A 11 -3.09 -12.40 -4.64
C THR A 11 -2.14 -11.29 -5.11
N MET A 12 -1.97 -10.24 -4.30
CA MET A 12 -1.03 -9.15 -4.61
C MET A 12 0.38 -9.69 -4.95
N GLY A 13 0.79 -10.79 -4.31
CA GLY A 13 2.07 -11.46 -4.59
C GLY A 13 2.21 -12.12 -5.96
N ASN A 14 1.12 -12.23 -6.74
CA ASN A 14 1.16 -12.79 -8.10
C ASN A 14 1.40 -11.72 -9.18
N TYR A 15 1.36 -10.42 -8.84
CA TYR A 15 1.66 -9.37 -9.81
C TYR A 15 3.14 -9.41 -10.21
N PHE A 16 3.39 -9.52 -11.51
CA PHE A 16 4.73 -9.54 -12.09
C PHE A 16 5.45 -8.21 -11.80
N LYS A 17 6.73 -8.30 -11.39
CA LYS A 17 7.59 -7.13 -11.24
C LYS A 17 7.73 -6.42 -12.59
N ILE A 18 7.51 -5.10 -12.61
CA ILE A 18 7.98 -4.25 -13.70
C ILE A 18 9.45 -4.56 -13.92
N THR A 19 9.82 -4.94 -15.14
CA THR A 19 11.20 -5.32 -15.51
C THR A 19 12.01 -4.12 -16.01
N ASP A 20 11.37 -2.96 -16.18
CA ASP A 20 12.05 -1.73 -16.49
C ASP A 20 12.91 -1.29 -15.30
N ARG A 21 14.24 -1.36 -15.50
CA ARG A 21 15.22 -1.06 -14.46
C ARG A 21 15.11 0.38 -13.95
N GLU A 22 14.69 1.33 -14.77
CA GLU A 22 14.61 2.74 -14.36
C GLU A 22 13.41 2.94 -13.42
N GLU A 23 12.25 2.37 -13.73
CA GLU A 23 11.05 2.42 -12.88
C GLU A 23 11.23 1.68 -11.55
N VAL A 24 11.95 0.55 -11.55
CA VAL A 24 12.22 -0.24 -10.35
C VAL A 24 13.02 0.54 -9.30
N THR A 25 13.88 1.48 -9.71
CA THR A 25 14.72 2.25 -8.77
C THR A 25 14.00 3.39 -8.09
N GLN A 26 12.93 3.93 -8.69
CA GLN A 26 12.19 5.09 -8.15
C GLN A 26 11.09 4.70 -7.17
N GLY A 27 10.72 3.41 -7.13
CA GLY A 27 9.63 2.90 -6.32
C GLY A 27 8.26 3.45 -6.73
N PHE A 28 7.26 3.26 -5.87
CA PHE A 28 5.91 3.79 -6.11
C PHE A 28 5.91 5.33 -6.12
N GLN A 29 5.43 5.91 -7.21
CA GLN A 29 5.24 7.36 -7.36
C GLN A 29 3.78 7.63 -7.75
N PRO A 30 2.95 8.19 -6.85
CA PRO A 30 1.59 8.57 -7.20
C PRO A 30 1.57 9.77 -8.16
N ALA A 31 0.44 10.02 -8.82
CA ALA A 31 0.31 11.12 -9.78
C ALA A 31 0.49 12.49 -9.13
N ASN A 32 0.10 12.60 -7.86
CA ASN A 32 0.24 13.81 -7.06
C ASN A 32 0.97 13.49 -5.75
N PRO A 33 2.31 13.40 -5.77
CA PRO A 33 3.11 13.08 -4.59
C PRO A 33 2.89 14.08 -3.47
N ALA A 34 2.57 13.55 -2.29
CA ALA A 34 2.51 14.30 -1.06
C ALA A 34 3.71 13.92 -0.18
N THR A 35 4.31 14.91 0.46
CA THR A 35 5.35 14.70 1.47
C THR A 35 4.93 15.38 2.75
N MET A 36 4.96 14.66 3.86
CA MET A 36 4.54 15.19 5.15
C MET A 36 5.35 14.59 6.30
N ASN A 37 5.44 15.33 7.40
CA ASN A 37 5.98 14.79 8.64
C ASN A 37 4.96 13.85 9.28
N ILE A 38 5.40 12.64 9.62
CA ILE A 38 4.55 11.62 10.25
C ILE A 38 4.82 11.61 11.76
N LYS A 39 3.76 11.67 12.57
CA LYS A 39 3.89 11.54 14.03
C LYS A 39 4.43 10.14 14.37
N SER A 40 5.28 10.04 15.39
CA SER A 40 5.88 8.77 15.82
C SER A 40 4.82 7.72 16.20
N VAL A 41 3.74 8.14 16.86
CA VAL A 41 2.60 7.27 17.19
C VAL A 41 1.99 6.65 15.93
N VAL A 42 1.78 7.43 14.89
CA VAL A 42 1.21 6.95 13.61
C VAL A 42 2.18 5.98 12.94
N MET A 43 3.47 6.29 12.94
CA MET A 43 4.49 5.37 12.42
C MET A 43 4.53 4.05 13.16
N ASN A 44 4.35 4.06 14.48
CA ASN A 44 4.33 2.85 15.30
C ASN A 44 3.08 2.01 15.01
N GLU A 45 1.90 2.62 14.91
CA GLU A 45 0.65 1.92 14.55
C GLU A 45 0.76 1.29 13.15
N LEU A 46 1.24 2.04 12.16
CA LEU A 46 1.37 1.54 10.78
C LEU A 46 2.38 0.39 10.65
N LYS A 47 3.44 0.40 11.47
CA LYS A 47 4.49 -0.62 11.42
C LYS A 47 4.26 -1.79 12.38
N GLY A 48 3.33 -1.68 13.33
CA GLY A 48 3.08 -2.69 14.36
C GLY A 48 2.51 -3.99 13.79
N ASP A 49 1.59 -3.89 12.82
CA ASP A 49 1.01 -5.04 12.12
C ASP A 49 0.86 -4.76 10.61
N GLN A 50 2.00 -4.76 9.91
CA GLN A 50 2.01 -4.50 8.48
C GLN A 50 1.33 -5.62 7.68
N PHE A 51 0.57 -5.23 6.68
CA PHE A 51 -0.12 -6.14 5.77
C PHE A 51 0.82 -6.73 4.73
N ARG A 52 0.89 -8.06 4.68
CA ARG A 52 1.81 -8.85 3.85
C ARG A 52 1.26 -9.13 2.46
N GLY A 53 -0.05 -9.08 2.27
CA GLY A 53 -0.71 -9.46 1.01
C GLY A 53 -0.80 -10.96 0.78
N ASP A 54 -0.83 -11.75 1.86
CA ASP A 54 -1.07 -13.19 1.83
C ASP A 54 -2.40 -13.55 2.50
N ASN A 55 -2.81 -14.81 2.41
CA ASN A 55 -4.11 -15.27 2.91
C ASN A 55 -4.17 -15.46 4.44
N SER A 56 -3.10 -15.10 5.18
CA SER A 56 -3.05 -15.24 6.64
C SER A 56 -3.58 -14.03 7.40
N GLN A 57 -3.78 -12.90 6.73
CA GLN A 57 -4.26 -11.65 7.32
C GLN A 57 -5.66 -11.28 6.77
N ASP A 58 -6.49 -10.71 7.64
CA ASP A 58 -7.79 -10.14 7.24
C ASP A 58 -7.56 -8.74 6.65
N HIS A 59 -7.98 -8.56 5.41
CA HIS A 59 -7.83 -7.31 4.67
C HIS A 59 -8.75 -6.23 5.24
N TRP A 60 -9.92 -6.60 5.77
CA TRP A 60 -10.85 -5.64 6.36
C TRP A 60 -10.33 -5.08 7.69
N GLU A 61 -9.75 -5.95 8.51
CA GLU A 61 -9.16 -5.54 9.78
C GLU A 61 -7.95 -4.62 9.56
N HIS A 62 -7.08 -4.94 8.59
CA HIS A 62 -6.00 -4.05 8.17
C HIS A 62 -6.51 -2.66 7.77
N LEU A 63 -7.55 -2.59 6.92
CA LEU A 63 -8.12 -1.31 6.48
C LEU A 63 -8.75 -0.52 7.63
N ARG A 64 -9.36 -1.19 8.62
CA ARG A 64 -9.90 -0.55 9.82
C ARG A 64 -8.79 0.10 10.64
N ILE A 65 -7.77 -0.67 11.00
CA ILE A 65 -6.61 -0.19 11.78
C ILE A 65 -5.90 0.94 11.03
N PHE A 66 -5.72 0.78 9.72
CA PHE A 66 -5.11 1.80 8.87
C PHE A 66 -5.88 3.13 8.90
N ASN A 67 -7.22 3.09 8.81
CA ASN A 67 -8.02 4.31 8.89
C ASN A 67 -7.93 4.97 10.27
N GLU A 68 -7.93 4.18 11.35
CA GLU A 68 -7.74 4.67 12.72
C GLU A 68 -6.37 5.36 12.87
N ALA A 69 -5.29 4.74 12.38
CA ALA A 69 -3.96 5.34 12.38
C ALA A 69 -3.89 6.65 11.55
N CYS A 70 -4.59 6.70 10.40
CA CYS A 70 -4.65 7.91 9.59
C CYS A 70 -5.39 9.07 10.27
N ALA A 71 -6.35 8.79 11.15
CA ALA A 71 -7.09 9.80 11.91
C ALA A 71 -6.22 10.47 12.99
N LEU A 72 -5.19 9.78 13.48
CA LEU A 72 -4.20 10.34 14.42
C LEU A 72 -3.23 11.33 13.75
N GLN A 73 -3.10 11.26 12.42
CA GLN A 73 -2.27 12.16 11.64
C GLN A 73 -3.08 13.40 11.19
N GLU A 74 -2.63 14.56 11.62
CA GLU A 74 -3.14 15.85 11.14
C GLU A 74 -2.82 16.01 9.66
N ARG A 75 -3.83 16.50 8.91
CA ARG A 75 -3.72 16.81 7.48
C ARG A 75 -3.16 18.22 7.31
N PRO A 76 -2.01 18.40 6.63
CA PRO A 76 -1.51 19.70 6.22
C PRO A 76 -2.48 20.38 5.25
N GLU A 77 -2.59 21.71 5.31
CA GLU A 77 -3.58 22.47 4.52
C GLU A 77 -3.51 22.20 3.01
N HIS A 78 -2.28 22.03 2.49
CA HIS A 78 -2.00 21.83 1.06
C HIS A 78 -2.12 20.38 0.57
N ILE A 79 -2.51 19.43 1.43
CA ILE A 79 -2.60 18.00 1.11
C ILE A 79 -4.05 17.53 1.32
N THR A 80 -4.62 16.76 0.38
CA THR A 80 -5.95 16.16 0.57
C THR A 80 -5.89 14.96 1.53
N ASP A 81 -7.02 14.55 2.10
CA ASP A 81 -7.03 13.35 2.95
C ASP A 81 -6.65 12.09 2.18
N ASP A 82 -7.02 11.98 0.90
CA ASP A 82 -6.66 10.84 0.06
C ASP A 82 -5.16 10.80 -0.21
N GLN A 83 -4.54 11.94 -0.49
CA GLN A 83 -3.08 12.03 -0.63
C GLN A 83 -2.36 11.65 0.67
N LYS A 84 -2.85 12.12 1.82
CA LYS A 84 -2.34 11.73 3.14
C LYS A 84 -2.43 10.22 3.33
N LYS A 85 -3.61 9.64 3.09
CA LYS A 85 -3.83 8.20 3.22
C LYS A 85 -2.92 7.43 2.29
N LEU A 86 -2.83 7.81 1.01
CA LEU A 86 -1.97 7.14 0.04
C LEU A 86 -0.49 7.17 0.44
N PHE A 87 -0.02 8.30 0.95
CA PHE A 87 1.34 8.43 1.49
C PHE A 87 1.59 7.51 2.69
N LEU A 88 0.64 7.47 3.64
CA LEU A 88 0.74 6.61 4.83
C LEU A 88 0.56 5.12 4.51
N PHE A 89 -0.20 4.78 3.47
CA PHE A 89 -0.53 3.40 3.10
C PHE A 89 0.73 2.58 2.80
N ALA A 90 1.74 3.17 2.15
CA ALA A 90 3.00 2.49 1.88
C ALA A 90 3.72 1.99 3.14
N TYR A 91 3.48 2.61 4.31
CA TYR A 91 4.04 2.20 5.59
C TYR A 91 3.23 1.09 6.26
N SER A 92 1.96 0.91 5.92
CA SER A 92 1.15 -0.20 6.43
C SER A 92 1.37 -1.50 5.67
N LEU A 93 2.12 -1.49 4.57
CA LEU A 93 2.40 -2.66 3.74
C LEU A 93 3.80 -3.24 3.97
N THR A 94 3.92 -4.55 3.80
CA THR A 94 5.20 -5.28 3.79
C THR A 94 5.16 -6.44 2.79
N LYS A 95 6.31 -7.08 2.54
CA LYS A 95 6.46 -8.26 1.67
C LYS A 95 5.73 -8.08 0.32
N HIS A 96 4.90 -9.05 -0.05
CA HIS A 96 4.21 -9.10 -1.34
C HIS A 96 3.30 -7.91 -1.59
N ALA A 97 2.59 -7.41 -0.57
CA ALA A 97 1.75 -6.22 -0.71
C ALA A 97 2.57 -4.97 -1.02
N LYS A 98 3.74 -4.81 -0.39
CA LYS A 98 4.62 -3.67 -0.63
C LYS A 98 5.32 -3.77 -1.98
N ASP A 99 5.78 -4.97 -2.33
CA ASP A 99 6.35 -5.24 -3.64
C ASP A 99 5.33 -4.93 -4.75
N TRP A 100 4.07 -5.36 -4.60
CA TRP A 100 2.98 -5.03 -5.51
C TRP A 100 2.82 -3.52 -5.70
N LEU A 101 2.76 -2.75 -4.61
CA LEU A 101 2.62 -1.29 -4.68
C LEU A 101 3.76 -0.66 -5.49
N TYR A 102 4.98 -1.17 -5.33
CA TYR A 102 6.17 -0.67 -6.03
C TYR A 102 6.27 -1.16 -7.48
N CYS A 103 5.47 -2.15 -7.87
CA CYS A 103 5.33 -2.61 -9.24
C CYS A 103 4.21 -1.91 -10.01
N LEU A 104 3.56 -0.90 -9.43
CA LEU A 104 2.61 -0.09 -10.18
C LEU A 104 3.36 0.93 -11.03
N PRO A 105 2.95 1.14 -12.30
CA PRO A 105 3.54 2.19 -13.11
C PRO A 105 3.37 3.55 -12.44
N THR A 106 4.36 4.42 -12.60
CA THR A 106 4.33 5.74 -11.97
C THR A 106 3.11 6.54 -12.44
N LYS A 107 2.58 7.40 -11.57
CA LYS A 107 1.48 8.34 -11.85
C LYS A 107 0.14 7.69 -12.20
N THR A 108 -0.07 6.43 -11.84
CA THR A 108 -1.33 5.70 -12.09
C THR A 108 -2.38 5.89 -11.00
N ILE A 109 -1.97 6.13 -9.76
CA ILE A 109 -2.88 6.34 -8.61
C ILE A 109 -2.88 7.83 -8.22
N GLN A 110 -4.06 8.39 -8.00
CA GLN A 110 -4.29 9.78 -7.57
C GLN A 110 -4.82 9.85 -6.15
#